data_AF-A0A941A0S6-F1
#
_entry.id   AF-A0A941A0S6-F1
#
_cell.length_a   1.000
_cell.length_b   1.000
_cell.length_c   1.000
_cell.angle_alpha   90.00
_cell.angle_beta   90.00
_cell.angle_gamma   90.00
#
_symmetry.space_group_name_H-M   'P 1'
#
loop_
_entity.id
_entity.type
_entity.pdbx_description
1 polymer ?
#
loop_
_entity_poly.entity_id
_entity_poly.type
_entity_poly.pdbx_seq_one_letter_code
_entity_poly.pdbx_strand_id
1 'polypeptide(L)'
;FMRWLHGPVGIEMWAKGSGSFPSRKDVAEQAWFKEKKLFQVFVQQLLLPNAKSPNLGMPNAVQLNKALTVEIQNVLQGKKGAKQALDDAAAEWNKVLAQYQK
;
A
#
# COMPACT_ATOMS: atom_id res chain seq x y z
N PHE A 1 18.30 -20.03 -2.49
CA PHE A 1 17.86 -19.21 -1.34
C PHE A 1 16.51 -18.52 -1.56
N MET A 2 16.37 -17.52 -2.45
CA MET A 2 15.10 -16.76 -2.62
C MET A 2 13.87 -17.62 -2.91
N ARG A 3 14.02 -18.69 -3.70
CA ARG A 3 12.94 -19.65 -3.96
C ARG A 3 12.41 -20.33 -2.69
N TRP A 4 13.29 -20.62 -1.74
CA TRP A 4 12.90 -21.20 -0.44
C TRP A 4 12.25 -20.14 0.47
N LEU A 5 12.84 -18.93 0.54
CA LEU A 5 12.33 -17.83 1.36
C LEU A 5 10.90 -17.44 0.97
N HIS A 6 10.61 -17.35 -0.34
CA HIS A 6 9.27 -17.09 -0.87
C HIS A 6 8.45 -18.37 -1.11
N GLY A 7 8.98 -19.54 -0.72
CA GLY A 7 8.24 -20.80 -0.73
C GLY A 7 7.27 -20.89 0.45
N PRO A 8 6.39 -21.90 0.47
CA PRO A 8 5.42 -22.08 1.55
C PRO A 8 6.06 -22.11 2.94
N VAL A 9 7.14 -22.88 3.10
CA VAL A 9 7.85 -23.04 4.39
C VAL A 9 8.47 -21.73 4.87
N GLY A 10 9.16 -20.99 3.99
CA GLY A 10 9.81 -19.73 4.34
C GLY A 10 8.79 -18.66 4.74
N ILE A 11 7.71 -18.52 3.96
CA ILE A 11 6.64 -17.55 4.24
C ILE A 11 5.87 -17.91 5.51
N GLU A 12 5.55 -19.18 5.72
CA GLU A 12 4.89 -19.64 6.95
C GLU A 12 5.75 -19.32 8.18
N MET A 13 7.04 -19.67 8.14
CA MET A 13 7.97 -19.42 9.23
C MET A 13 8.09 -17.92 9.54
N TRP A 14 8.25 -17.10 8.52
CA TRP A 14 8.33 -15.65 8.67
C TRP A 14 7.05 -15.05 9.25
N ALA A 15 5.89 -15.44 8.72
CA ALA A 15 4.60 -14.90 9.11
C ALA A 15 4.22 -15.31 10.54
N LYS A 16 4.49 -16.57 10.93
CA LYS A 16 4.29 -17.05 12.30
C LYS A 16 5.23 -16.37 13.30
N GLY A 17 6.49 -16.15 12.92
CA GLY A 17 7.50 -15.56 13.80
C GLY A 17 7.37 -14.05 13.99
N SER A 18 6.94 -13.32 12.95
CA SER A 18 6.85 -11.84 13.00
C SER A 18 5.44 -11.31 13.20
N GLY A 19 4.41 -12.16 13.09
CA GLY A 19 3.02 -11.71 13.03
C GLY A 19 2.67 -10.99 11.71
N SER A 20 3.55 -11.04 10.70
CA SER A 20 3.26 -10.50 9.38
C SER A 20 2.17 -11.30 8.68
N PHE A 21 1.37 -10.63 7.86
CA PHE A 21 0.43 -11.31 6.98
C PHE A 21 1.18 -12.13 5.91
N PRO A 22 0.84 -13.42 5.68
CA PRO A 22 1.51 -14.24 4.69
C PRO A 22 1.25 -13.72 3.27
N SER A 23 2.30 -13.54 2.47
CA SER A 23 2.20 -13.03 1.10
C SER A 23 1.69 -14.06 0.09
N ARG A 24 1.51 -15.32 0.50
CA ARG A 24 0.97 -16.40 -0.35
C ARG A 24 -0.39 -16.84 0.14
N LYS A 25 -1.32 -17.04 -0.79
CA LYS A 25 -2.69 -17.51 -0.50
C LYS A 25 -2.70 -18.88 0.14
N ASP A 26 -1.95 -19.84 -0.38
CA ASP A 26 -1.87 -21.21 0.17
C ASP A 26 -1.44 -21.25 1.64
N VAL A 27 -0.51 -20.38 2.05
CA VAL A 27 -0.11 -20.21 3.45
C VAL A 27 -1.19 -19.50 4.27
N ALA A 28 -1.80 -18.44 3.73
CA ALA A 28 -2.89 -17.71 4.39
C ALA A 28 -4.12 -18.60 4.69
N GLU A 29 -4.34 -19.62 3.86
CA GLU A 29 -5.47 -20.54 4.00
C GLU A 29 -5.26 -21.65 5.05
N GLN A 30 -4.07 -21.79 5.63
CA GLN A 30 -3.80 -22.76 6.69
C GLN A 30 -4.59 -22.43 7.97
N ALA A 31 -4.98 -23.46 8.72
CA ALA A 31 -5.80 -23.33 9.94
C ALA A 31 -5.24 -22.31 10.94
N TRP A 32 -3.92 -22.33 11.16
CA TRP A 32 -3.24 -21.41 12.08
C TRP A 32 -3.50 -19.94 11.77
N PHE A 33 -3.54 -19.55 10.49
CA PHE A 33 -3.81 -18.17 10.08
C PHE A 33 -5.32 -17.84 10.11
N LYS A 34 -6.16 -18.83 9.75
CA LYS A 34 -7.63 -18.69 9.77
C LYS A 34 -8.20 -18.43 11.16
N GLU A 35 -7.65 -19.08 12.17
CA GLU A 35 -8.08 -18.93 13.57
C GLU A 35 -7.70 -17.57 14.18
N LYS A 36 -6.76 -16.83 13.57
CA LYS A 36 -6.31 -15.54 14.09
C LYS A 36 -7.27 -14.43 13.68
N LYS A 37 -8.10 -13.98 14.62
CA LYS A 37 -9.06 -12.89 14.43
C LYS A 37 -8.45 -11.63 13.80
N LEU A 38 -7.26 -11.20 14.23
CA LEU A 38 -6.59 -10.03 13.65
C LEU A 38 -6.18 -10.23 12.19
N PHE A 39 -5.77 -11.44 11.81
CA PHE A 39 -5.44 -11.75 10.42
C PHE A 39 -6.66 -11.75 9.52
N GLN A 40 -7.80 -12.19 10.03
CA GLN A 40 -9.04 -12.16 9.24
C GLN A 40 -9.44 -10.73 8.85
N VAL A 41 -9.12 -9.71 9.66
CA VAL A 41 -9.34 -8.30 9.28
C VAL A 41 -8.52 -7.93 8.03
N PHE A 42 -7.25 -8.34 7.97
CA PHE A 42 -6.40 -8.11 6.80
C PHE A 42 -6.87 -8.91 5.58
N VAL A 43 -7.33 -10.17 5.76
CA VAL A 43 -7.93 -10.96 4.67
C VAL A 43 -9.10 -10.20 4.06
N GLN A 44 -10.05 -9.75 4.89
CA GLN A 44 -11.24 -9.03 4.41
C GLN A 44 -10.86 -7.72 3.71
N GLN A 45 -9.90 -6.97 4.25
CA GLN A 45 -9.41 -5.74 3.61
C GLN A 45 -8.80 -6.00 2.23
N LEU A 46 -8.06 -7.10 2.07
CA LEU A 46 -7.42 -7.48 0.80
C LEU A 46 -8.41 -7.98 -0.26
N LEU A 47 -9.63 -8.36 0.13
CA LEU A 47 -10.70 -8.75 -0.80
C LEU A 47 -11.41 -7.55 -1.44
N LEU A 48 -11.19 -6.32 -0.94
CA LEU A 48 -11.83 -5.14 -1.51
C LEU A 48 -11.34 -4.88 -2.95
N PRO A 49 -12.21 -4.43 -3.87
CA PRO A 49 -11.84 -4.19 -5.27
C PRO A 49 -10.68 -3.20 -5.45
N ASN A 50 -10.54 -2.26 -4.53
CA ASN A 50 -9.51 -1.22 -4.49
C ASN A 50 -8.35 -1.55 -3.53
N ALA A 51 -8.20 -2.79 -3.07
CA ALA A 51 -7.11 -3.23 -2.19
C ALA A 51 -5.77 -3.37 -2.93
N LYS A 52 -5.38 -2.32 -3.65
CA LYS A 52 -4.12 -2.22 -4.39
C LYS A 52 -3.49 -0.88 -4.04
N SER A 53 -2.20 -0.90 -3.74
CA SER A 53 -1.46 0.35 -3.58
C SER A 53 -1.34 1.03 -4.95
N PRO A 54 -1.80 2.28 -5.11
CA PRO A 54 -1.59 3.03 -6.35
C PRO A 54 -0.10 3.23 -6.64
N ASN A 55 0.76 3.14 -5.61
CA ASN A 55 2.20 3.34 -5.72
C ASN A 55 2.91 2.22 -6.50
N LEU A 56 2.32 1.01 -6.55
CA LEU A 56 2.95 -0.14 -7.21
C LEU A 56 2.94 -0.05 -8.74
N GLY A 57 2.09 0.80 -9.33
CA GLY A 57 1.98 0.97 -10.78
C GLY A 57 2.23 2.39 -11.28
N MET A 58 2.50 3.34 -10.38
CA MET A 58 2.59 4.75 -10.71
C MET A 58 4.06 5.18 -10.91
N PRO A 59 4.42 5.79 -12.05
CA PRO A 59 5.76 6.32 -12.24
C PRO A 59 6.01 7.46 -11.25
N ASN A 60 7.23 7.55 -10.73
CA ASN A 60 7.61 8.53 -9.69
C ASN A 60 6.70 8.52 -8.44
N ALA A 61 6.13 7.36 -8.07
CA ALA A 61 5.23 7.24 -6.92
C ALA A 61 5.76 7.92 -5.64
N VAL A 62 7.04 7.81 -5.32
CA VAL A 62 7.63 8.46 -4.14
C VAL A 62 7.47 9.99 -4.17
N GLN A 63 7.74 10.63 -5.31
CA GLN A 63 7.58 12.08 -5.47
C GLN A 63 6.11 12.48 -5.38
N LEU A 64 5.23 11.71 -6.02
CA LEU A 64 3.79 11.98 -6.04
C LEU A 64 3.17 11.85 -4.64
N ASN A 65 3.54 10.82 -3.87
CA ASN A 65 3.12 10.69 -2.47
C ASN A 65 3.64 11.83 -1.60
N LYS A 66 4.88 12.27 -1.82
CA LYS A 66 5.43 13.41 -1.09
C LYS A 66 4.62 14.68 -1.36
N ALA A 67 4.28 14.97 -2.62
CA ALA A 67 3.46 16.13 -2.98
C ALA A 67 2.10 16.12 -2.27
N LEU A 68 1.39 14.98 -2.31
CA LEU A 68 0.12 14.83 -1.61
C LEU A 68 0.27 14.97 -0.08
N THR A 69 1.30 14.36 0.51
CA THR A 69 1.55 14.43 1.97
C THR A 69 1.79 15.85 2.44
N VAL A 70 2.57 16.64 1.70
CA VAL A 70 2.83 18.06 2.01
C VAL A 70 1.52 18.86 2.01
N GLU A 71 0.65 18.62 1.04
CA GLU A 71 -0.62 19.35 0.94
C GLU A 71 -1.61 18.94 2.04
N ILE A 72 -1.65 17.65 2.42
CA ILE A 72 -2.40 17.20 3.60
C ILE A 72 -1.90 17.92 4.86
N GLN A 73 -0.59 18.03 5.05
CA GLN A 73 -0.01 18.74 6.18
C GLN A 73 -0.38 20.23 6.18
N ASN A 74 -0.44 20.88 5.01
CA ASN A 74 -0.89 22.28 4.90
C ASN A 74 -2.34 22.46 5.34
N VAL A 75 -3.22 21.51 5.01
CA VAL A 75 -4.62 21.53 5.47
C VAL A 75 -4.70 21.37 6.98
N LEU A 76 -4.00 20.36 7.53
CA LEU A 76 -3.99 20.10 8.98
C LEU A 76 -3.44 21.28 9.80
N GLN A 77 -2.52 22.05 9.22
CA GLN A 77 -1.95 23.26 9.82
C GLN A 77 -2.78 24.53 9.57
N GLY A 78 -3.92 24.43 8.87
CA GLY A 78 -4.77 25.59 8.55
C GLY A 78 -4.17 26.56 7.53
N LYS A 79 -3.10 26.17 6.83
CA LYS A 79 -2.42 27.02 5.83
C LYS A 79 -3.15 27.07 4.49
N LYS A 80 -3.92 26.04 4.17
CA LYS A 80 -4.73 25.93 2.95
C LYS A 80 -6.06 25.25 3.24
N GLY A 81 -7.07 25.56 2.43
CA GLY A 81 -8.31 24.79 2.40
C GLY A 81 -8.13 23.45 1.67
N ALA A 82 -8.99 22.47 1.97
CA ALA A 82 -8.92 21.13 1.39
C ALA A 82 -8.94 21.15 -0.15
N LYS A 83 -9.77 22.01 -0.75
CA LYS A 83 -9.83 22.15 -2.22
C LYS A 83 -8.51 22.63 -2.81
N GLN A 84 -7.96 23.71 -2.28
CA GLN A 84 -6.69 24.27 -2.76
C GLN A 84 -5.55 23.24 -2.64
N ALA A 85 -5.47 22.54 -1.51
CA ALA A 85 -4.47 21.50 -1.29
C ALA A 85 -4.55 20.36 -2.32
N LEU A 86 -5.77 19.93 -2.67
CA LEU A 86 -5.97 18.91 -3.70
C LEU A 86 -5.63 19.42 -5.11
N ASP A 87 -6.03 20.65 -5.43
CA ASP A 87 -5.74 21.28 -6.72
C ASP A 87 -4.21 21.43 -6.91
N ASP A 88 -3.48 21.86 -5.88
CA ASP A 88 -2.03 22.02 -5.91
C ASP A 88 -1.30 20.66 -6.05
N ALA A 89 -1.74 19.64 -5.32
CA ALA A 89 -1.20 18.28 -5.46
C ALA A 89 -1.44 17.73 -6.87
N ALA A 90 -2.63 17.94 -7.43
CA ALA A 90 -2.96 17.53 -8.79
C ALA A 90 -2.11 18.25 -9.84
N ALA A 91 -1.84 19.55 -9.66
CA ALA A 91 -0.98 20.32 -10.55
C ALA A 91 0.46 19.76 -10.59
N GLU A 92 1.04 19.45 -9.43
CA GLU A 92 2.37 18.83 -9.35
C GLU A 92 2.37 17.43 -9.97
N TRP A 93 1.34 16.63 -9.72
CA TRP A 93 1.20 15.32 -10.33
C TRP A 93 1.13 15.40 -11.85
N ASN A 94 0.30 16.30 -12.40
CA ASN A 94 0.19 16.51 -13.84
C ASN A 94 1.53 16.92 -14.45
N LYS A 95 2.28 17.81 -13.79
CA LYS A 95 3.62 18.20 -14.22
C LYS A 95 4.59 17.02 -14.26
N VAL A 96 4.61 16.20 -13.22
CA VAL A 96 5.48 15.01 -13.15
C VAL A 96 5.06 13.95 -14.15
N LEU A 97 3.76 13.75 -14.36
CA LEU A 97 3.24 12.71 -15.24
C LEU A 97 3.27 13.10 -16.71
N ALA A 98 3.33 14.39 -17.05
CA ALA A 98 3.43 14.88 -18.42
C ALA A 98 4.62 14.26 -19.19
N GLN A 99 5.73 13.94 -18.51
CA GLN A 99 6.89 13.30 -19.14
C GLN A 99 6.62 11.87 -19.65
N TYR A 100 5.51 11.25 -19.24
CA TYR A 100 5.11 9.90 -19.63
C TYR A 100 3.94 9.86 -20.61
N GLN A 101 3.35 11.02 -20.92
CA GLN A 101 2.32 11.12 -21.95
C GLN A 101 3.01 11.18 -23.32
N LYS A 102 2.96 10.07 -24.05
CA LYS A 102 3.34 10.01 -25.47
C LYS A 102 2.14 10.32 -26.35
#